data_AF-A0A940B2Z9-F1
#
_entry.id   AF-A0A940B2Z9-F1
#
_cell.length_a   1.000
_cell.length_b   1.000
_cell.length_c   1.000
_cell.angle_alpha   90.00
_cell.angle_beta   90.00
_cell.angle_gamma   90.00
#
_symmetry.space_group_name_H-M   'P 1'
#
loop_
_entity.id
_entity.type
_entity.pdbx_description
1 polymer ?
#
loop_
_entity_poly.entity_id
_entity_poly.type
_entity_poly.pdbx_seq_one_letter_code
_entity_poly.pdbx_strand_id
1 'polypeptide(L)'
;MQKSATENKNGRFKKMIFMFLGVFIICSIAVYIFSVVKEKKREEINKIEQQRHFEQSMPGGRIDNLQWSSRSAKKMNWNAAISYCENLTEDSHDDWRLPNIDELRTTVKNCPNTETGGKCKVSEKDECLSWQQCGDGRLKHSCFCEYKKNNGGYYSKLGDPDGVWLWSSSVVSDKPDTRWRIGCSSGFVIHSDMATNFHVRCVR
;
A
#
# COMPACT_ATOMS: atom_id res chain seq x y z
N MET A 1 -27.26 -6.33 -82.12
CA MET A 1 -27.11 -7.15 -80.88
C MET A 1 -26.17 -6.47 -79.85
N GLN A 2 -26.52 -5.32 -79.25
CA GLN A 2 -25.57 -4.58 -78.39
C GLN A 2 -26.13 -4.01 -77.07
N LYS A 3 -27.40 -4.23 -76.71
CA LYS A 3 -27.99 -3.69 -75.46
C LYS A 3 -27.60 -4.44 -74.17
N SER A 4 -27.07 -5.66 -74.25
CA SER A 4 -26.88 -6.54 -73.07
C SER A 4 -25.63 -6.23 -72.23
N ALA A 5 -24.57 -5.64 -72.81
CA ALA A 5 -23.29 -5.44 -72.11
C ALA A 5 -23.22 -4.17 -71.24
N THR A 6 -23.98 -3.13 -71.56
CA THR A 6 -23.98 -1.84 -70.86
C THR A 6 -24.83 -1.86 -69.58
N GLU A 7 -25.90 -2.64 -69.56
CA GLU A 7 -26.80 -2.77 -68.39
C GLU A 7 -26.14 -3.53 -67.22
N ASN A 8 -25.32 -4.55 -67.54
CA ASN A 8 -24.56 -5.32 -66.56
C ASN A 8 -23.41 -4.51 -65.91
N LYS A 9 -22.73 -3.64 -66.68
CA LYS A 9 -21.66 -2.76 -66.15
C LYS A 9 -22.20 -1.72 -65.15
N ASN A 10 -23.38 -1.16 -65.40
CA ASN A 10 -24.03 -0.21 -64.48
C ASN A 10 -24.47 -0.88 -63.16
N GLY A 11 -24.96 -2.11 -63.21
CA GLY A 11 -25.30 -2.88 -62.00
C GLY A 11 -24.07 -3.24 -61.15
N ARG A 12 -22.95 -3.59 -61.80
CA ARG A 12 -21.68 -3.91 -61.14
C ARG A 12 -21.00 -2.69 -60.52
N PHE A 13 -21.05 -1.54 -61.19
CA PHE A 13 -20.53 -0.26 -60.67
C PHE A 13 -21.34 0.27 -59.49
N LYS A 14 -22.68 0.18 -59.54
CA LYS A 14 -23.56 0.50 -58.40
C LYS A 14 -23.26 -0.41 -57.20
N LYS A 15 -23.14 -1.73 -57.39
CA LYS A 15 -22.76 -2.68 -56.32
C LYS A 15 -21.40 -2.34 -55.68
N MET A 16 -20.43 -1.91 -56.49
CA MET A 16 -19.10 -1.52 -56.01
C MET A 16 -19.15 -0.23 -55.18
N ILE A 17 -19.93 0.78 -55.59
CA ILE A 17 -20.16 2.01 -54.83
C ILE A 17 -20.86 1.73 -53.48
N PHE A 18 -21.88 0.87 -53.47
CA PHE A 18 -22.56 0.47 -52.23
C PHE A 18 -21.64 -0.27 -51.25
N MET A 19 -20.73 -1.10 -51.76
CA MET A 19 -19.69 -1.74 -50.93
C MET A 19 -18.75 -0.72 -50.30
N PHE A 20 -18.23 0.24 -51.08
CA PHE A 20 -17.33 1.27 -50.54
C PHE A 20 -18.04 2.18 -49.52
N LEU A 21 -19.26 2.65 -49.83
CA LEU A 21 -20.07 3.44 -48.88
C LEU A 21 -20.34 2.66 -47.58
N GLY A 22 -20.66 1.37 -47.67
CA GLY A 22 -20.85 0.50 -46.51
C GLY A 22 -19.61 0.39 -45.63
N VAL A 23 -18.43 0.20 -46.23
CA VAL A 23 -17.14 0.12 -45.51
C VAL A 23 -16.79 1.45 -44.83
N PHE A 24 -16.99 2.59 -45.50
CA PHE A 24 -16.76 3.90 -44.92
C PHE A 24 -17.67 4.17 -43.71
N ILE A 25 -18.96 3.82 -43.81
CA ILE A 25 -19.92 3.97 -42.70
C ILE A 25 -19.51 3.09 -41.51
N ILE A 26 -19.15 1.82 -41.76
CA ILE A 26 -18.71 0.89 -40.70
C ILE A 26 -17.43 1.40 -40.01
N CYS A 27 -16.44 1.86 -40.77
CA CYS A 27 -15.22 2.44 -40.22
C CYS A 27 -15.52 3.69 -39.36
N SER A 28 -16.42 4.56 -39.82
CA SER A 28 -16.77 5.79 -39.11
C SER A 28 -17.45 5.48 -37.78
N ILE A 29 -18.38 4.51 -37.77
CA ILE A 29 -19.05 4.03 -36.56
C ILE A 29 -18.04 3.39 -35.61
N ALA A 30 -17.11 2.56 -36.10
CA ALA A 30 -16.09 1.92 -35.27
C ALA A 30 -15.16 2.93 -34.59
N VAL A 31 -14.72 3.98 -35.31
CA VAL A 31 -13.88 5.07 -34.77
C VAL A 31 -14.65 5.86 -33.70
N TYR A 32 -15.94 6.15 -33.95
CA TYR A 32 -16.78 6.83 -32.97
C TYR A 32 -16.96 5.99 -31.69
N ILE A 33 -17.31 4.71 -31.83
CA ILE A 33 -17.45 3.79 -30.68
C ILE A 33 -16.14 3.70 -29.91
N PHE A 34 -15.00 3.53 -30.58
CA PHE A 34 -13.70 3.48 -29.93
C PHE A 34 -13.39 4.75 -29.14
N SER A 35 -13.67 5.92 -29.71
CA SER A 35 -13.50 7.21 -29.05
C SER A 35 -14.35 7.31 -27.78
N VAL A 36 -15.64 6.97 -27.87
CA VAL A 36 -16.59 7.00 -26.74
C VAL A 36 -16.19 6.01 -25.63
N VAL A 37 -15.75 4.78 -25.99
CA VAL A 37 -15.29 3.78 -25.03
C VAL A 37 -14.02 4.25 -24.31
N LYS A 38 -13.10 4.88 -25.03
CA LYS A 38 -11.85 5.42 -24.46
C LYS A 38 -12.12 6.55 -23.46
N GLU A 39 -13.08 7.43 -23.75
CA GLU A 39 -13.48 8.51 -22.85
C GLU A 39 -14.11 7.98 -21.57
N LYS A 40 -15.09 7.06 -21.67
CA LYS A 40 -15.70 6.43 -20.48
C LYS A 40 -14.66 5.74 -19.60
N LYS A 41 -13.71 5.01 -20.21
CA LYS A 41 -12.63 4.35 -19.46
C LYS A 41 -11.72 5.35 -18.75
N ARG A 42 -11.44 6.51 -19.37
CA ARG A 42 -10.66 7.59 -18.74
C ARG A 42 -11.40 8.18 -17.54
N GLU A 43 -12.70 8.40 -17.63
CA GLU A 43 -13.50 8.91 -16.50
C GLU A 43 -13.51 7.94 -15.31
N GLU A 44 -13.64 6.64 -15.56
CA GLU A 44 -13.55 5.63 -14.49
C GLU A 44 -12.17 5.62 -13.83
N ILE A 45 -11.10 5.68 -14.64
CA ILE A 45 -9.72 5.76 -14.12
C ILE A 45 -9.54 7.01 -13.27
N ASN A 46 -9.99 8.17 -13.76
CA ASN A 46 -9.88 9.43 -13.02
C ASN A 46 -10.62 9.36 -11.67
N LYS A 47 -11.81 8.77 -11.61
CA LYS A 47 -12.55 8.57 -10.35
C LYS A 47 -11.78 7.68 -9.38
N ILE A 48 -11.20 6.58 -9.87
CA ILE A 48 -10.39 5.65 -9.07
C ILE A 48 -9.13 6.35 -8.55
N GLU A 49 -8.43 7.12 -9.39
CA GLU A 49 -7.22 7.86 -9.00
C GLU A 49 -7.54 8.92 -7.95
N GLN A 50 -8.65 9.65 -8.12
CA GLN A 50 -9.10 10.65 -7.17
C GLN A 50 -9.45 10.02 -5.81
N GLN A 51 -10.07 8.84 -5.81
CA GLN A 51 -10.36 8.09 -4.59
C GLN A 51 -9.09 7.54 -3.91
N ARG A 52 -8.14 6.96 -4.67
CA ARG A 52 -6.85 6.51 -4.11
C ARG A 52 -6.04 7.65 -3.51
N HIS A 53 -6.07 8.83 -4.14
CA HIS A 53 -5.35 9.99 -3.64
C HIS A 53 -5.97 10.53 -2.35
N PHE A 54 -7.29 10.40 -2.18
CA PHE A 54 -7.98 10.72 -0.94
C PHE A 54 -7.63 9.72 0.18
N GLU A 55 -7.64 8.42 -0.11
CA GLU A 55 -7.24 7.36 0.84
C GLU A 55 -5.79 7.52 1.33
N GLN A 56 -4.88 7.96 0.47
CA GLN A 56 -3.49 8.26 0.85
C GLN A 56 -3.32 9.53 1.69
N SER A 57 -4.35 10.38 1.76
CA SER A 57 -4.31 11.66 2.47
C SER A 57 -4.88 11.61 3.89
N MET A 58 -5.54 10.52 4.28
CA MET A 58 -6.11 10.37 5.62
C MET A 58 -5.03 9.97 6.65
N PRO A 59 -5.05 10.54 7.87
CA PRO A 59 -4.17 10.13 8.97
C PRO A 59 -4.65 8.77 9.48
N GLY A 60 -4.21 7.71 8.82
CA GLY A 60 -4.81 6.38 8.95
C GLY A 60 -5.15 5.88 7.56
N GLY A 61 -4.69 4.69 7.24
CA GLY A 61 -4.72 4.21 5.86
C GLY A 61 -4.78 2.71 5.79
N ARG A 62 -5.08 2.19 4.60
CA ARG A 62 -5.18 0.76 4.35
C ARG A 62 -3.87 0.19 3.83
N ILE A 63 -3.29 -0.78 4.52
CA ILE A 63 -2.07 -1.50 4.09
C ILE A 63 -2.30 -2.99 4.30
N ASP A 64 -2.09 -3.80 3.27
CA ASP A 64 -2.23 -5.27 3.30
C ASP A 64 -3.53 -5.77 3.96
N ASN A 65 -4.65 -5.12 3.62
CA ASN A 65 -6.00 -5.37 4.16
C ASN A 65 -6.22 -5.00 5.63
N LEU A 66 -5.24 -4.39 6.28
CA LEU A 66 -5.40 -3.81 7.62
C LEU A 66 -5.74 -2.34 7.51
N GLN A 67 -6.64 -1.88 8.38
CA GLN A 67 -6.86 -0.46 8.58
C GLN A 67 -5.99 0.02 9.72
N TRP A 68 -5.35 1.18 9.53
CA TRP A 68 -4.44 1.78 10.49
C TRP A 68 -5.05 3.04 11.08
N SER A 69 -4.96 3.20 12.40
CA SER A 69 -5.36 4.43 13.07
C SER A 69 -4.39 5.57 12.81
N SER A 70 -4.81 6.78 13.15
CA SER A 70 -3.93 7.91 13.43
C SER A 70 -2.84 7.53 14.43
N ARG A 71 -1.66 8.15 14.28
CA ARG A 71 -0.58 8.04 15.25
C ARG A 71 -1.00 8.70 16.56
N SER A 72 -0.70 8.06 17.68
CA SER A 72 -0.91 8.63 19.01
C SER A 72 -0.21 9.99 19.17
N ALA A 73 -0.90 10.95 19.75
CA ALA A 73 -0.35 12.28 20.00
C ALA A 73 0.77 12.26 21.07
N LYS A 74 0.66 11.35 22.04
CA LYS A 74 1.63 11.18 23.13
C LYS A 74 2.36 9.85 23.00
N LYS A 75 3.58 9.83 23.53
CA LYS A 75 4.33 8.60 23.74
C LYS A 75 3.85 7.91 25.01
N MET A 76 3.87 6.59 25.03
CA MET A 76 3.42 5.77 26.14
C MET A 76 4.22 4.48 26.24
N ASN A 77 4.25 3.88 27.43
CA ASN A 77 4.88 2.59 27.65
C ASN A 77 4.06 1.48 27.00
N TRP A 78 4.63 0.28 26.92
CA TRP A 78 4.02 -0.80 26.15
C TRP A 78 2.66 -1.26 26.68
N ASN A 79 2.51 -1.38 28.01
CA ASN A 79 1.22 -1.77 28.60
C ASN A 79 0.15 -0.70 28.31
N ALA A 80 0.50 0.58 28.44
CA ALA A 80 -0.38 1.68 28.10
C ALA A 80 -0.69 1.73 26.59
N ALA A 81 0.23 1.30 25.73
CA ALA A 81 0.01 1.21 24.29
C ALA A 81 -1.05 0.16 23.92
N ILE A 82 -1.04 -1.00 24.58
CA ILE A 82 -2.08 -2.02 24.43
C ILE A 82 -3.43 -1.44 24.84
N SER A 83 -3.53 -0.94 26.07
CA SER A 83 -4.77 -0.37 26.59
C SER A 83 -5.25 0.83 25.77
N TYR A 84 -4.34 1.63 25.23
CA TYR A 84 -4.70 2.73 24.34
C TYR A 84 -5.40 2.23 23.08
N CYS A 85 -4.86 1.20 22.42
CA CYS A 85 -5.50 0.66 21.22
C CYS A 85 -6.82 -0.04 21.54
N GLU A 86 -6.89 -0.86 22.59
CA GLU A 86 -8.12 -1.58 22.96
C GLU A 86 -9.28 -0.64 23.35
N ASN A 87 -8.98 0.57 23.81
CA ASN A 87 -9.99 1.59 24.16
C ASN A 87 -10.12 2.69 23.11
N LEU A 88 -9.44 2.58 21.97
CA LEU A 88 -9.50 3.60 20.91
C LEU A 88 -10.87 3.53 20.25
N THR A 89 -11.53 4.68 20.09
CA THR A 89 -12.66 4.83 19.18
C THR A 89 -12.31 5.88 18.13
N GLU A 90 -12.11 5.44 16.90
CA GLU A 90 -11.70 6.27 15.76
C GLU A 90 -12.49 5.83 14.52
N ASP A 91 -12.96 6.78 13.72
CA ASP A 91 -13.75 6.53 12.50
C ASP A 91 -14.94 5.57 12.72
N SER A 92 -15.64 5.72 13.85
CA SER A 92 -16.78 4.87 14.25
C SER A 92 -16.44 3.39 14.47
N HIS A 93 -15.18 3.09 14.77
CA HIS A 93 -14.70 1.75 15.09
C HIS A 93 -14.03 1.71 16.46
N ASP A 94 -14.24 0.62 17.20
CA ASP A 94 -13.78 0.36 18.57
C ASP A 94 -13.08 -1.01 18.74
N ASP A 95 -12.83 -1.71 17.63
CA ASP A 95 -12.18 -3.02 17.55
C ASP A 95 -10.68 -2.92 17.22
N TRP A 96 -10.04 -1.85 17.70
CA TRP A 96 -8.63 -1.58 17.46
C TRP A 96 -7.71 -2.40 18.39
N ARG A 97 -6.55 -2.77 17.89
CA ARG A 97 -5.50 -3.44 18.67
C ARG A 97 -4.10 -2.94 18.33
N LEU A 98 -3.15 -3.24 19.21
CA LEU A 98 -1.74 -2.98 18.94
C LEU A 98 -1.24 -3.96 17.85
N PRO A 99 -0.59 -3.49 16.77
CA PRO A 99 -0.10 -4.35 15.70
C PRO A 99 1.07 -5.20 16.14
N ASN A 100 1.17 -6.40 15.59
CA ASN A 100 2.36 -7.22 15.74
C ASN A 100 3.50 -6.74 14.83
N ILE A 101 4.68 -7.36 14.95
CA ILE A 101 5.88 -6.88 14.27
C ILE A 101 5.80 -7.12 12.75
N ASP A 102 5.16 -8.20 12.32
CA ASP A 102 4.95 -8.47 10.89
C ASP A 102 4.09 -7.39 10.24
N GLU A 103 2.99 -7.03 10.90
CA GLU A 103 2.08 -5.98 10.46
C GLU A 103 2.78 -4.63 10.39
N LEU A 104 3.51 -4.24 11.44
CA LEU A 104 4.30 -3.01 11.41
C LEU A 104 5.34 -3.01 10.29
N ARG A 105 6.00 -4.14 10.01
CA ARG A 105 6.97 -4.25 8.92
C ARG A 105 6.32 -4.01 7.55
N THR A 106 5.04 -4.35 7.37
CA THR A 106 4.32 -4.01 6.11
C THR A 106 4.23 -2.50 5.87
N THR A 107 4.27 -1.68 6.93
CA THR A 107 4.24 -0.21 6.83
C THR A 107 5.58 0.37 6.37
N VAL A 108 6.66 -0.42 6.39
CA VAL A 108 7.97 0.04 5.95
C VAL A 108 8.03 0.10 4.43
N LYS A 109 8.66 1.15 3.89
CA LYS A 109 8.99 1.30 2.47
C LYS A 109 10.41 1.83 2.30
N ASN A 110 10.98 1.73 1.10
CA ASN A 110 12.30 2.24 0.74
C ASN A 110 13.45 1.67 1.57
N CYS A 111 13.24 0.55 2.28
CA CYS A 111 14.28 -0.11 3.05
C CYS A 111 14.32 -1.61 2.72
N PRO A 112 15.06 -2.03 1.68
CA PRO A 112 15.11 -3.42 1.25
C PRO A 112 15.59 -4.39 2.34
N ASN A 113 16.31 -3.90 3.34
CA ASN A 113 16.73 -4.72 4.46
C ASN A 113 15.56 -5.08 5.39
N THR A 114 14.62 -4.17 5.65
CA THR A 114 13.58 -4.36 6.67
C THR A 114 12.18 -4.54 6.16
N GLU A 115 11.91 -4.16 4.90
CA GLU A 115 10.71 -4.55 4.17
C GLU A 115 10.47 -6.07 4.29
N THR A 116 9.19 -6.47 4.24
CA THR A 116 8.79 -7.87 4.30
C THR A 116 9.50 -8.68 3.20
N GLY A 117 10.10 -9.82 3.57
CA GLY A 117 10.93 -10.63 2.67
C GLY A 117 12.39 -10.18 2.53
N GLY A 118 12.76 -9.05 3.14
CA GLY A 118 14.13 -8.53 3.16
C GLY A 118 15.13 -9.35 3.98
N LYS A 119 16.28 -8.72 4.28
CA LYS A 119 17.36 -9.34 5.07
C LYS A 119 16.95 -9.57 6.52
N CYS A 120 16.21 -8.64 7.12
CA CYS A 120 15.72 -8.77 8.48
C CYS A 120 14.72 -9.93 8.57
N LYS A 121 15.00 -10.91 9.43
CA LYS A 121 14.22 -12.14 9.57
C LYS A 121 13.25 -12.13 10.75
N VAL A 122 13.14 -11.02 11.47
CA VAL A 122 12.20 -10.88 12.60
C VAL A 122 10.76 -11.06 12.10
N SER A 123 10.10 -12.15 12.49
CA SER A 123 8.72 -12.43 12.11
C SER A 123 8.04 -13.31 13.13
N GLU A 124 6.79 -13.01 13.47
CA GLU A 124 5.97 -13.92 14.28
C GLU A 124 5.56 -15.14 13.46
N LYS A 125 5.17 -14.91 12.20
CA LYS A 125 4.72 -15.98 11.29
C LYS A 125 5.81 -17.03 11.05
N ASP A 126 7.06 -16.59 10.90
CA ASP A 126 8.20 -17.50 10.70
C ASP A 126 8.82 -17.95 12.04
N GLU A 127 8.13 -17.69 13.17
CA GLU A 127 8.56 -18.02 14.53
C GLU A 127 9.96 -17.50 14.90
N CYS A 128 10.40 -16.42 14.26
CA CYS A 128 11.71 -15.83 14.50
C CYS A 128 11.58 -14.49 15.24
N LEU A 129 11.52 -14.58 16.58
CA LEU A 129 11.43 -13.44 17.49
C LEU A 129 12.66 -13.28 18.41
N SER A 130 13.74 -14.03 18.17
CA SER A 130 15.00 -13.87 18.90
C SER A 130 15.79 -12.68 18.35
N TRP A 131 16.21 -11.79 19.24
CA TRP A 131 17.10 -10.70 18.87
C TRP A 131 18.43 -11.21 18.31
N GLN A 132 18.97 -12.29 18.90
CA GLN A 132 20.27 -12.84 18.50
C GLN A 132 20.24 -13.54 17.13
N GLN A 133 19.12 -14.20 16.79
CA GLN A 133 19.01 -15.05 15.61
C GLN A 133 18.37 -14.35 14.40
N CYS A 134 17.41 -13.44 14.60
CA CYS A 134 16.66 -12.81 13.49
C CYS A 134 16.84 -11.30 13.43
N GLY A 135 17.10 -10.68 14.58
CA GLY A 135 17.32 -9.24 14.72
C GLY A 135 18.72 -8.81 14.31
N ASP A 136 19.10 -7.61 14.72
CA ASP A 136 20.43 -7.05 14.45
C ASP A 136 21.46 -7.43 15.54
N GLY A 137 21.27 -8.60 16.17
CA GLY A 137 22.19 -9.17 17.15
C GLY A 137 23.44 -9.77 16.50
N ARG A 138 23.82 -10.98 16.92
CA ARG A 138 25.05 -11.67 16.47
C ARG A 138 25.20 -11.77 14.95
N LEU A 139 24.09 -11.99 14.24
CA LEU A 139 24.11 -12.21 12.80
C LEU A 139 24.08 -10.92 11.97
N LYS A 140 23.96 -9.74 12.62
CA LYS A 140 23.92 -8.42 11.95
C LYS A 140 23.06 -8.44 10.69
N HIS A 141 21.83 -8.97 10.81
CA HIS A 141 20.88 -9.01 9.69
C HIS A 141 20.58 -7.62 9.13
N SER A 142 21.13 -6.56 9.74
CA SER A 142 21.07 -5.18 9.30
C SER A 142 19.62 -4.80 9.21
N CYS A 143 18.90 -5.00 10.31
CA CYS A 143 17.48 -4.71 10.46
C CYS A 143 17.21 -3.19 10.48
N PHE A 144 17.92 -2.42 9.66
CA PHE A 144 17.80 -0.99 9.47
C PHE A 144 18.35 -0.58 8.09
N CYS A 145 18.04 0.65 7.71
CA CYS A 145 18.64 1.34 6.58
C CYS A 145 19.29 2.65 7.04
N GLU A 146 19.97 3.32 6.11
CA GLU A 146 20.62 4.59 6.38
C GLU A 146 19.62 5.62 6.92
N TYR A 147 19.98 6.29 8.02
CA TYR A 147 19.15 7.35 8.58
C TYR A 147 18.98 8.49 7.55
N LYS A 148 17.74 8.88 7.27
CA LYS A 148 17.44 10.01 6.39
C LYS A 148 16.90 11.17 7.24
N LYS A 149 17.72 12.21 7.41
CA LYS A 149 17.35 13.42 8.16
C LYS A 149 16.40 14.30 7.36
N ASN A 150 15.40 14.87 8.02
CA ASN A 150 14.40 15.79 7.45
C ASN A 150 13.56 15.15 6.33
N ASN A 151 13.35 13.85 6.40
CA ASN A 151 12.64 13.07 5.40
C ASN A 151 11.55 12.22 6.05
N GLY A 152 10.73 12.88 6.87
CA GLY A 152 9.56 12.28 7.49
C GLY A 152 8.71 11.54 6.46
N GLY A 153 8.32 10.31 6.78
CA GLY A 153 7.55 9.46 5.88
C GLY A 153 8.38 8.79 4.77
N TYR A 154 9.70 8.93 4.74
CA TYR A 154 10.53 8.26 3.72
C TYR A 154 10.49 6.74 3.88
N TYR A 155 10.58 6.24 5.12
CA TYR A 155 10.50 4.81 5.41
C TYR A 155 9.13 4.35 5.91
N SER A 156 8.15 5.25 6.10
CA SER A 156 6.79 4.90 6.52
C SER A 156 5.78 5.13 5.39
N LYS A 157 5.06 4.09 5.00
CA LYS A 157 3.90 4.18 4.10
C LYS A 157 2.79 5.05 4.67
N LEU A 158 2.72 5.17 6.00
CA LEU A 158 1.73 5.97 6.74
C LEU A 158 2.18 7.42 6.97
N GLY A 159 3.33 7.83 6.39
CA GLY A 159 3.79 9.21 6.40
C GLY A 159 4.30 9.70 7.76
N ASP A 160 4.68 8.80 8.67
CA ASP A 160 5.13 9.19 10.01
C ASP A 160 6.42 10.05 9.96
N PRO A 161 6.46 11.18 10.70
CA PRO A 161 7.59 12.10 10.65
C PRO A 161 8.84 11.52 11.30
N ASP A 162 9.94 12.25 11.14
CA ASP A 162 11.21 11.85 11.73
C ASP A 162 11.17 11.74 13.25
N GLY A 163 11.90 10.76 13.79
CA GLY A 163 11.96 10.49 15.23
C GLY A 163 10.75 9.74 15.79
N VAL A 164 9.81 9.33 14.94
CA VAL A 164 8.72 8.44 15.33
C VAL A 164 9.22 7.00 15.45
N TRP A 165 8.85 6.39 16.57
CA TRP A 165 9.01 4.97 16.84
C TRP A 165 7.65 4.42 17.23
N LEU A 166 7.30 3.25 16.69
CA LEU A 166 6.00 2.61 16.88
C LEU A 166 6.15 1.29 17.61
N TRP A 167 5.41 1.14 18.71
CA TRP A 167 5.36 -0.11 19.47
C TRP A 167 4.70 -1.25 18.70
N SER A 168 5.27 -2.44 18.83
CA SER A 168 4.64 -3.70 18.45
C SER A 168 4.09 -4.42 19.67
N SER A 169 3.05 -5.24 19.51
CA SER A 169 2.62 -6.23 20.50
C SER A 169 3.58 -7.43 20.62
N SER A 170 4.48 -7.62 19.67
CA SER A 170 5.39 -8.77 19.64
C SER A 170 6.44 -8.74 20.75
N VAL A 171 6.60 -9.86 21.44
CA VAL A 171 7.60 -10.08 22.50
C VAL A 171 8.89 -10.63 21.90
N VAL A 172 10.03 -10.19 22.41
CA VAL A 172 11.33 -10.74 22.03
C VAL A 172 11.57 -12.04 22.80
N SER A 173 11.78 -13.15 22.10
CA SER A 173 11.81 -14.48 22.73
C SER A 173 13.01 -14.69 23.67
N ASP A 174 14.15 -14.06 23.38
CA ASP A 174 15.37 -14.14 24.19
C ASP A 174 15.55 -12.96 25.15
N LYS A 175 14.56 -12.04 25.23
CA LYS A 175 14.57 -10.85 26.10
C LYS A 175 13.13 -10.50 26.55
N PRO A 176 12.57 -11.22 27.54
CA PRO A 176 11.15 -11.15 27.90
C PRO A 176 10.69 -9.77 28.40
N ASP A 177 11.60 -8.94 28.94
CA ASP A 177 11.28 -7.57 29.42
C ASP A 177 11.25 -6.53 28.30
N THR A 178 11.45 -6.96 27.05
CA THR A 178 11.54 -6.07 25.89
C THR A 178 10.51 -6.42 24.83
N ARG A 179 10.18 -5.43 24.01
CA ARG A 179 9.19 -5.54 22.94
C ARG A 179 9.77 -5.00 21.64
N TRP A 180 9.33 -5.56 20.53
CA TRP A 180 9.73 -5.07 19.22
C TRP A 180 9.11 -3.70 18.93
N ARG A 181 9.81 -2.90 18.13
CA ARG A 181 9.34 -1.61 17.63
C ARG A 181 10.01 -1.28 16.30
N ILE A 182 9.40 -0.37 15.55
CA ILE A 182 9.95 0.14 14.29
C ILE A 182 10.26 1.63 14.39
N GLY A 183 11.39 2.05 13.82
CA GLY A 183 11.77 3.45 13.65
C GLY A 183 11.48 3.96 12.24
N CYS A 184 10.64 4.99 12.12
CA CYS A 184 10.18 5.50 10.83
C CYS A 184 11.24 6.33 10.06
N SER A 185 12.35 6.74 10.70
CA SER A 185 13.44 7.50 10.06
C SER A 185 14.57 6.63 9.50
N SER A 186 14.57 5.34 9.78
CA SER A 186 15.63 4.41 9.33
C SER A 186 15.09 3.03 8.97
N GLY A 187 13.77 2.82 9.01
CA GLY A 187 13.14 1.51 8.85
C GLY A 187 13.60 0.49 9.90
N PHE A 188 14.13 0.94 11.05
CA PHE A 188 14.85 0.09 12.01
C PHE A 188 13.88 -0.78 12.79
N VAL A 189 14.00 -2.10 12.67
CA VAL A 189 13.36 -3.10 13.54
C VAL A 189 14.30 -3.40 14.71
N ILE A 190 13.91 -2.96 15.91
CA ILE A 190 14.71 -3.12 17.14
C ILE A 190 13.79 -3.41 18.32
N HIS A 191 14.36 -3.86 19.44
CA HIS A 191 13.62 -4.02 20.68
C HIS A 191 13.93 -2.92 21.69
N SER A 192 13.04 -2.71 22.66
CA SER A 192 13.28 -1.80 23.80
C SER A 192 12.54 -2.24 25.05
N ASP A 193 13.01 -1.74 26.19
CA ASP A 193 12.41 -1.98 27.49
C ASP A 193 10.95 -1.52 27.51
N MET A 194 10.06 -2.36 28.04
CA MET A 194 8.61 -2.13 28.03
C MET A 194 8.18 -0.87 28.80
N ALA A 195 9.00 -0.35 29.71
CA ALA A 195 8.75 0.91 30.43
C ALA A 195 9.07 2.16 29.59
N THR A 196 9.72 2.02 28.44
CA THR A 196 10.09 3.15 27.57
C THR A 196 8.88 3.71 26.85
N ASN A 197 8.83 5.04 26.66
CA ASN A 197 7.70 5.69 25.99
C ASN A 197 7.94 5.87 24.48
N PHE A 198 7.07 5.27 23.65
CA PHE A 198 7.04 5.46 22.19
C PHE A 198 5.62 5.77 21.69
N HIS A 199 5.51 6.17 20.42
CA HIS A 199 4.20 6.39 19.80
C HIS A 199 3.56 5.05 19.44
N VAL A 200 2.27 5.11 19.11
CA VAL A 200 1.47 3.96 18.76
C VAL A 200 0.64 4.28 17.53
N ARG A 201 0.47 3.31 16.66
CA ARG A 201 -0.65 3.22 15.71
C ARG A 201 -1.32 1.89 15.97
N CYS A 202 -2.63 1.88 15.87
CA CYS A 202 -3.44 0.68 16.09
C CYS A 202 -3.88 0.12 14.73
N VAL A 203 -4.24 -1.15 14.72
CA VAL A 203 -4.73 -1.86 13.53
C VAL A 203 -6.03 -2.59 13.81
N ARG A 204 -6.76 -2.87 12.74
CA ARG A 204 -7.92 -3.77 12.70
C ARG A 204 -8.04 -4.44 11.34
#